data_AF-A0A919PRT9-F1
#
_entry.id   AF-A0A919PRT9-F1
#
_cell.length_a   1.000
_cell.length_b   1.000
_cell.length_c   1.000
_cell.angle_alpha   90.00
_cell.angle_beta   90.00
_cell.angle_gamma   90.00
#
_symmetry.space_group_name_H-M   'P 1'
#
loop_
_entity.id
_entity.type
_entity.pdbx_description
1 polymer ?
#
loop_
_entity_poly.entity_id
_entity_poly.type
_entity_poly.pdbx_seq_one_letter_code
_entity_poly.pdbx_strand_id
1 'polypeptide(L)'
;MRWASARAATVVTALLVASGGLVVQSPAASAAPAAVLAAGCPSVSGGGSSPTAVRVLKSPKAAVHTGPAAKCAVYDYAPYGTVVYKWCSWFNASTGNWWSYTNWGWIYEGYLDGNLEEPC
;
A
#
# COMPACT_ATOMS: atom_id res chain seq x y z
N MET A 1 -8.55 68.12 8.66
CA MET A 1 -8.72 68.90 7.43
C MET A 1 -7.49 68.74 6.54
N ARG A 2 -7.67 68.16 5.35
CA ARG A 2 -7.04 68.48 4.06
C ARG A 2 -7.16 67.24 3.16
N TRP A 3 -8.13 67.33 2.26
CA TRP A 3 -8.27 66.48 1.08
C TRP A 3 -7.15 66.77 0.08
N ALA A 4 -6.72 65.76 -0.66
CA ALA A 4 -6.29 65.91 -2.04
C ALA A 4 -6.39 64.55 -2.75
N SER A 5 -7.39 64.44 -3.63
CA SER A 5 -7.51 63.38 -4.63
C SER A 5 -6.55 63.65 -5.78
N ALA A 6 -5.88 62.62 -6.31
CA ALA A 6 -5.27 62.69 -7.64
C ALA A 6 -5.33 61.31 -8.34
N ARG A 7 -5.60 61.37 -9.64
CA ARG A 7 -6.14 60.30 -10.49
C ARG A 7 -5.04 59.45 -11.14
N ALA A 8 -5.37 58.16 -11.28
CA ALA A 8 -5.06 57.22 -12.37
C ALA A 8 -3.73 57.31 -13.13
N ALA A 9 -2.97 56.21 -13.09
CA ALA A 9 -2.21 55.73 -14.23
C ALA A 9 -2.42 54.20 -14.32
N THR A 10 -3.24 53.79 -15.29
CA THR A 10 -3.46 52.40 -15.67
C THR A 10 -2.20 51.91 -16.41
N VAL A 11 -1.44 51.02 -15.78
CA VAL A 11 -0.42 50.23 -16.50
C VAL A 11 -0.91 48.79 -16.50
N VAL A 12 -1.48 48.37 -17.64
CA VAL A 12 -1.76 46.97 -17.92
C VAL A 12 -0.43 46.33 -18.29
N THR A 13 0.17 45.60 -17.35
CA THR A 13 1.26 44.68 -17.68
C THR A 13 0.69 43.27 -17.68
N ALA A 14 0.47 42.75 -18.89
CA ALA A 14 0.06 41.39 -19.12
C ALA A 14 1.22 40.41 -18.85
N LEU A 15 0.85 39.31 -18.19
CA LEU A 15 1.37 37.95 -18.28
C LEU A 15 2.89 37.73 -18.28
N LEU A 16 3.34 36.96 -17.28
CA LEU A 16 3.82 35.60 -17.53
C LEU A 16 3.69 34.80 -16.21
N VAL A 17 2.59 34.09 -16.04
CA VAL A 17 2.48 33.07 -14.98
C VAL A 17 3.30 31.88 -15.47
N ALA A 18 4.52 31.76 -14.95
CA ALA A 18 5.28 30.52 -15.03
C ALA A 18 4.49 29.45 -14.26
N SER A 19 3.74 28.63 -14.99
CA SER A 19 3.19 27.37 -14.50
C SER A 19 4.34 26.40 -14.26
N GLY A 20 5.04 26.60 -13.14
CA GLY A 20 5.93 25.62 -12.56
C GLY A 20 5.11 24.42 -12.11
N GLY A 21 4.86 23.49 -13.02
CA GLY A 21 4.27 22.20 -12.72
C GLY A 21 5.14 21.49 -11.70
N LEU A 22 4.66 21.36 -10.47
CA LEU A 22 5.18 20.41 -9.50
C LEU A 22 4.98 19.02 -10.11
N VAL A 23 6.04 18.49 -10.71
CA VAL A 23 6.11 17.09 -11.12
C VAL A 23 6.18 16.28 -9.82
N VAL A 24 5.02 15.92 -9.29
CA VAL A 24 4.91 14.93 -8.23
C VAL A 24 5.42 13.63 -8.83
N GLN A 25 6.68 13.29 -8.59
CA GLN A 25 7.23 12.00 -8.97
C GLN A 25 6.47 10.94 -8.18
N SER A 26 5.54 10.25 -8.85
CA SER A 26 4.95 9.04 -8.32
C SER A 26 6.07 8.04 -8.02
N PRO A 27 6.09 7.41 -6.83
CA PRO A 27 7.08 6.39 -6.54
C PRO A 27 6.96 5.29 -7.59
N ALA A 28 8.08 4.95 -8.21
CA ALA A 28 8.17 3.80 -9.09
C ALA A 28 7.69 2.57 -8.31
N ALA A 29 6.72 1.85 -8.88
CA ALA A 29 6.29 0.57 -8.33
C ALA A 29 7.49 -0.38 -8.37
N SER A 30 8.12 -0.61 -7.21
CA SER A 30 9.11 -1.66 -7.05
C SER A 30 8.43 -2.98 -7.36
N ALA A 31 8.81 -3.62 -8.47
CA ALA A 31 8.41 -4.98 -8.76
C ALA A 31 8.88 -5.85 -7.59
N ALA A 32 7.94 -6.53 -6.92
CA ALA A 32 8.27 -7.45 -5.85
C ALA A 32 9.18 -8.56 -6.41
N PRO A 33 10.19 -9.02 -5.66
CA PRO A 33 11.05 -10.11 -6.08
C PRO A 33 10.22 -11.34 -6.44
N ALA A 34 10.52 -11.97 -7.58
CA ALA A 34 9.88 -13.21 -8.00
C ALA A 34 10.23 -14.32 -6.99
N ALA A 35 9.30 -14.57 -6.07
CA ALA A 35 9.44 -15.62 -5.09
C ALA A 35 9.50 -17.00 -5.77
N VAL A 36 10.59 -17.74 -5.55
CA VAL A 36 10.66 -19.16 -5.90
C VAL A 36 9.61 -19.89 -5.06
N LEU A 37 8.55 -20.36 -5.70
CA LEU A 37 7.50 -21.12 -5.05
C LEU A 37 8.09 -22.43 -4.52
N ALA A 38 8.16 -22.56 -3.19
CA ALA A 38 8.46 -23.84 -2.56
C ALA A 38 7.41 -24.88 -2.99
N ALA A 39 7.84 -26.11 -3.28
CA ALA A 39 6.95 -27.19 -3.69
C ALA A 39 5.79 -27.34 -2.70
N GLY A 40 4.56 -27.26 -3.19
CA GLY A 40 3.34 -27.36 -2.39
C GLY A 40 2.83 -26.04 -1.79
N CYS A 41 3.35 -24.88 -2.20
CA CYS A 41 2.72 -23.59 -1.93
C CYS A 41 1.58 -23.30 -2.90
N PRO A 42 0.38 -22.94 -2.39
CA PRO A 42 -0.69 -22.47 -3.26
C PRO A 42 -0.21 -21.25 -4.05
N SER A 43 -0.38 -21.31 -5.38
CA SER A 43 -0.20 -20.13 -6.23
C SER A 43 -1.54 -19.44 -6.33
N VAL A 44 -1.71 -18.37 -5.56
CA VAL A 44 -2.89 -17.51 -5.59
C VAL A 44 -2.42 -16.15 -6.07
N SER A 45 -3.00 -15.65 -7.15
CA SER A 45 -2.75 -14.30 -7.62
C SER A 45 -3.57 -13.33 -6.77
N GLY A 46 -2.93 -12.31 -6.21
CA GLY A 46 -3.65 -11.23 -5.56
C GLY A 46 -4.42 -10.42 -6.59
N GLY A 47 -5.75 -10.56 -6.63
CA GLY A 47 -6.66 -9.70 -7.37
C GLY A 47 -7.45 -8.84 -6.39
N GLY A 48 -7.56 -7.53 -6.66
CA GLY A 48 -8.32 -6.59 -5.83
C GLY A 48 -8.24 -5.20 -6.43
N SER A 49 -9.35 -4.45 -6.39
CA SER A 49 -9.47 -3.15 -7.10
C SER A 49 -8.76 -2.02 -6.36
N SER A 50 -8.69 -2.08 -5.03
CA SER A 50 -8.07 -1.06 -4.17
C SER A 50 -7.51 -1.71 -2.90
N PRO A 51 -6.25 -1.42 -2.52
CA PRO A 51 -5.72 -1.97 -1.29
C PRO A 51 -6.22 -1.22 -0.04
N THR A 52 -6.49 -1.95 1.02
CA THR A 52 -6.86 -1.44 2.35
C THR A 52 -5.63 -1.40 3.25
N ALA A 53 -5.38 -0.27 3.91
CA ALA A 53 -4.27 -0.14 4.86
C ALA A 53 -4.63 -0.79 6.21
N VAL A 54 -3.79 -1.71 6.68
CA VAL A 54 -3.92 -2.40 7.98
C VAL A 54 -2.57 -2.43 8.70
N ARG A 55 -2.55 -2.68 10.01
CA ARG A 55 -1.32 -2.69 10.83
C ARG A 55 -1.02 -4.06 11.41
N VAL A 56 0.26 -4.35 11.57
CA VAL A 56 0.76 -5.51 12.32
C VAL A 56 0.71 -5.19 13.81
N LEU A 57 -0.38 -5.53 14.50
CA LEU A 57 -0.55 -5.23 15.94
C LEU A 57 -0.76 -6.46 16.82
N LYS A 58 -0.98 -7.64 16.22
CA LYS A 58 -1.28 -8.88 16.97
C LYS A 58 -0.05 -9.76 17.19
N SER A 59 1.13 -9.34 16.73
CA SER A 59 2.41 -10.04 16.88
C SER A 59 3.58 -9.05 16.90
N PRO A 60 4.69 -9.31 17.63
CA PRO A 60 5.88 -8.45 17.60
C PRO A 60 6.49 -8.30 16.20
N LYS A 61 6.26 -9.28 15.32
CA LYS A 61 6.54 -9.20 13.88
C LYS A 61 5.62 -10.17 13.11
N ALA A 62 5.28 -9.83 11.89
CA ALA A 62 4.55 -10.68 10.96
C ALA A 62 5.53 -11.30 9.96
N ALA A 63 5.51 -12.64 9.84
CA ALA A 63 6.25 -13.32 8.80
C ALA A 63 5.60 -13.07 7.44
N VAL A 64 6.42 -12.77 6.43
CA VAL A 64 6.00 -12.52 5.06
C VAL A 64 6.36 -13.72 4.20
N HIS A 65 5.34 -14.40 3.69
CA HIS A 65 5.45 -15.66 2.97
C HIS A 65 5.32 -15.49 1.46
N THR A 66 5.93 -16.42 0.72
CA THR A 66 5.80 -16.53 -0.75
C THR A 66 4.43 -17.03 -1.21
N GLY A 67 3.61 -17.57 -0.30
CA GLY A 67 2.27 -18.08 -0.57
C GLY A 67 1.41 -18.13 0.70
N PRO A 68 0.10 -18.37 0.59
CA PRO A 68 -0.85 -18.30 1.70
C PRO A 68 -0.85 -19.57 2.56
N ALA A 69 0.32 -19.98 3.05
CA ALA A 69 0.45 -21.12 3.96
C ALA A 69 1.71 -20.98 4.80
N ALA A 70 1.67 -21.45 6.05
CA ALA A 70 2.81 -21.40 6.96
C ALA A 70 4.02 -22.22 6.47
N LYS A 71 3.78 -23.25 5.65
CA LYS A 71 4.83 -24.04 4.98
C LYS A 71 5.53 -23.29 3.84
N CYS A 72 4.98 -22.16 3.39
CA CYS A 72 5.61 -21.36 2.35
C CYS A 72 6.81 -20.60 2.88
N ALA A 73 7.82 -20.46 2.01
CA ALA A 73 9.07 -19.81 2.37
C ALA A 73 8.79 -18.40 2.91
N VAL A 74 9.44 -18.07 4.02
CA VAL A 74 9.46 -16.72 4.57
C VAL A 74 10.63 -15.99 3.93
N TYR A 75 10.40 -14.82 3.36
CA TYR A 75 11.45 -14.01 2.76
C TYR A 75 11.63 -12.64 3.41
N ASP A 76 10.69 -12.23 4.27
CA ASP A 76 10.79 -11.00 5.04
C ASP A 76 9.96 -11.05 6.33
N TYR A 77 10.10 -10.03 7.18
CA TYR A 77 9.30 -9.82 8.38
C TYR A 77 8.87 -8.36 8.52
N ALA A 78 7.56 -8.12 8.59
CA ALA A 78 7.03 -6.80 8.91
C ALA A 78 7.03 -6.60 10.44
N PRO A 79 7.69 -5.55 10.98
CA PRO A 79 7.73 -5.32 12.42
C PRO A 79 6.38 -4.83 12.98
N TYR A 80 6.22 -4.92 14.30
CA TYR A 80 5.06 -4.38 15.00
C TYR A 80 4.80 -2.90 14.65
N GLY A 81 3.53 -2.55 14.44
CA GLY A 81 3.09 -1.19 14.12
C GLY A 81 3.20 -0.83 12.63
N THR A 82 3.89 -1.63 11.82
CA THR A 82 4.02 -1.40 10.38
C THR A 82 2.66 -1.44 9.70
N VAL A 83 2.43 -0.44 8.85
CA VAL A 83 1.28 -0.40 7.94
C VAL A 83 1.61 -1.26 6.72
N VAL A 84 0.73 -2.21 6.42
CA VAL A 84 0.74 -3.00 5.19
C VAL A 84 -0.54 -2.72 4.42
N TYR A 85 -0.42 -2.69 3.09
CA TYR A 85 -1.53 -2.52 2.19
C TYR A 85 -2.00 -3.90 1.77
N LYS A 86 -3.28 -4.21 1.94
CA LYS A 86 -3.87 -5.52 1.68
C LYS A 86 -4.81 -5.44 0.48
N TRP A 87 -4.68 -6.35 -0.48
CA TRP A 87 -5.51 -6.37 -1.70
C TRP A 87 -6.67 -7.35 -1.63
N CYS A 88 -6.46 -8.52 -1.03
CA CYS A 88 -7.47 -9.57 -0.93
C CYS A 88 -7.11 -10.53 0.20
N SER A 89 -8.10 -11.33 0.61
CA SER A 89 -7.95 -12.37 1.62
C SER A 89 -8.24 -13.76 1.03
N TRP A 90 -7.48 -14.76 1.42
CA TRP A 90 -7.63 -16.14 0.95
C TRP A 90 -7.75 -17.11 2.12
N PHE A 91 -8.74 -18.00 2.05
CA PHE A 91 -8.95 -19.03 3.05
C PHE A 91 -8.19 -20.31 2.70
N ASN A 92 -7.22 -20.67 3.52
CA ASN A 92 -6.53 -21.95 3.42
C ASN A 92 -7.38 -23.06 4.05
N ALA A 93 -8.22 -23.71 3.25
CA ALA A 93 -9.10 -24.78 3.71
C ALA A 93 -8.34 -25.95 4.38
N SER A 94 -7.10 -26.23 3.97
CA SER A 94 -6.30 -27.31 4.57
C SER A 94 -5.83 -26.98 5.99
N THR A 95 -5.72 -25.71 6.36
CA THR A 95 -5.27 -25.28 7.70
C THR A 95 -6.32 -24.52 8.50
N GLY A 96 -7.47 -24.19 7.90
CA GLY A 96 -8.51 -23.36 8.52
C GLY A 96 -8.09 -21.91 8.78
N ASN A 97 -7.10 -21.40 8.05
CA ASN A 97 -6.47 -20.10 8.32
C ASN A 97 -6.71 -19.11 7.18
N TRP A 98 -6.92 -17.85 7.54
CA TRP A 98 -7.00 -16.75 6.59
C TRP A 98 -5.62 -16.12 6.37
N TRP A 99 -5.34 -15.83 5.11
CA TRP A 99 -4.11 -15.24 4.64
C TRP A 99 -4.43 -14.05 3.78
N SER A 100 -3.56 -13.05 3.81
CA SER A 100 -3.81 -11.83 3.07
C SER A 100 -2.64 -11.46 2.19
N TYR A 101 -2.96 -11.13 0.95
CA TYR A 101 -2.00 -10.68 -0.01
C TYR A 101 -1.75 -9.18 0.20
N THR A 102 -0.51 -8.84 0.46
CA THR A 102 -0.08 -7.48 0.79
C THR A 102 1.04 -6.99 -0.13
N ASN A 103 1.46 -5.74 0.05
CA ASN A 103 2.54 -5.13 -0.73
C ASN A 103 3.90 -5.74 -0.38
N TRP A 104 3.96 -6.51 0.71
CA TRP A 104 5.14 -7.23 1.14
C TRP A 104 5.11 -8.69 0.70
N GLY A 105 3.93 -9.28 0.47
CA GLY A 105 3.73 -10.71 0.27
C GLY A 105 2.52 -11.25 1.03
N TRP A 106 2.49 -12.56 1.28
CA TRP A 106 1.39 -13.21 2.02
C TRP A 106 1.63 -13.14 3.53
N ILE A 107 0.68 -12.57 4.26
CA ILE A 107 0.74 -12.45 5.72
C ILE A 107 -0.46 -13.17 6.33
N TYR A 108 -0.24 -13.91 7.42
CA TYR A 108 -1.30 -14.54 8.19
C TYR A 108 -2.19 -13.46 8.85
N GLU A 109 -3.52 -13.54 8.67
CA GLU A 109 -4.47 -12.55 9.18
C GLU A 109 -4.46 -12.44 10.71
N GLY A 110 -4.05 -13.50 11.42
CA GLY A 110 -3.86 -13.46 12.87
C GLY A 110 -2.80 -12.45 13.34
N TYR A 111 -1.98 -11.88 12.44
CA TYR A 111 -1.01 -10.82 12.76
C TYR A 111 -1.54 -9.40 12.53
N LEU A 112 -2.63 -9.24 11.77
CA LEU A 112 -3.13 -7.95 11.29
C LEU A 112 -4.32 -7.47 12.11
N ASP A 113 -4.50 -6.16 12.27
CA ASP A 113 -5.62 -5.55 13.01
C ASP A 113 -6.90 -5.33 12.18
N GLY A 114 -6.88 -5.67 10.89
CA GLY A 114 -8.00 -5.45 9.96
C GLY A 114 -9.06 -6.57 9.93
N ASN A 115 -10.14 -6.30 9.17
CA ASN A 115 -11.15 -7.28 8.78
C ASN A 115 -10.74 -7.98 7.49
N LEU A 116 -11.32 -9.13 7.14
CA LEU A 116 -11.09 -9.80 5.85
C LEU A 116 -11.47 -8.88 4.66
N GLU A 117 -10.69 -8.91 3.58
CA GLU A 117 -11.06 -8.25 2.32
C GLU A 117 -11.91 -9.17 1.43
N GLU A 118 -12.28 -8.63 0.26
CA GLU A 118 -12.78 -9.43 -0.85
C GLU A 118 -11.86 -10.65 -1.11
N PRO A 119 -12.45 -11.80 -1.43
CA PRO A 119 -11.69 -13.03 -1.60
C PRO A 119 -10.73 -12.94 -2.80
N CYS A 120 -9.51 -13.44 -2.61
CA CYS A 120 -8.68 -13.94 -3.70
C CYS A 120 -9.25 -15.31 -4.16
#